data_AF-A0AAN6NBT1-F1
#
_entry.id   AF-A0AAN6NBT1-F1
#
_cell.length_a   1.000
_cell.length_b   1.000
_cell.length_c   1.000
_cell.angle_alpha   90.00
_cell.angle_beta   90.00
_cell.angle_gamma   90.00
#
_symmetry.space_group_name_H-M   'P 1'
#
loop_
_entity.id
_entity.type
_entity.pdbx_description
1 polymer ?
#
loop_
_entity_poly.entity_id
_entity_poly.type
_entity_poly.pdbx_seq_one_letter_code
_entity_poly.pdbx_strand_id
1 'polypeptide(L)'
;MGFLAKITPKLNLRMIPYILVIPIVLFQALSLAGCVSTSPSIPGLYIVSLQTAKNTSTPVQVRLGYFGICGGAGNESTFKCQSSSGQSADTVAANLFSLPSAPANGTKSNTTTSSTDEVKNLVATALDLQSQIFISILAGAAVLFFLGLIFLALLKRDIVNPNPDKPRHSAIIKKGTFGLLYLSTALAFTAALATSETAGALQYSSTASSNSTILIKPGISLQVLQWMAFGFSLLFTLAVPWLVRPGWGGEKMGMGY
;
A
#
# COMPACT_ATOMS: atom_id res chain seq x y z
N MET A 1 1.57 -29.83 13.99
CA MET A 1 2.47 -29.59 12.83
C MET A 1 2.46 -30.79 11.85
N GLY A 2 1.30 -31.26 11.36
CA GLY A 2 1.21 -32.49 10.54
C GLY A 2 0.35 -32.42 9.28
N PHE A 3 -0.37 -31.32 9.06
CA PHE A 3 -1.32 -31.22 7.94
C PHE A 3 -0.67 -30.72 6.64
N LEU A 4 0.41 -29.93 6.75
CA LEU A 4 1.13 -29.39 5.60
C LEU A 4 1.98 -30.44 4.86
N ALA A 5 2.42 -31.51 5.53
CA ALA A 5 3.30 -32.53 4.94
C ALA A 5 2.58 -33.47 3.96
N LYS A 6 1.24 -33.58 4.04
CA LYS A 6 0.45 -34.51 3.20
C LYS A 6 0.01 -33.91 1.86
N ILE A 7 0.12 -32.59 1.68
CA ILE A 7 -0.28 -31.90 0.44
C ILE A 7 0.89 -31.81 -0.56
N THR A 8 2.11 -32.12 -0.13
CA THR A 8 3.36 -31.83 -0.85
C THR A 8 3.95 -32.86 -1.83
N PRO A 9 3.42 -34.07 -2.12
CA PRO A 9 4.14 -34.98 -3.02
C PRO A 9 3.95 -34.70 -4.53
N LYS A 10 3.10 -33.73 -4.93
CA LYS A 10 2.88 -33.39 -6.36
C LYS A 10 3.00 -31.92 -6.72
N LEU A 11 3.33 -31.04 -5.77
CA LEU A 11 3.60 -29.64 -6.08
C LEU A 11 5.01 -29.54 -6.66
N ASN A 12 5.09 -29.40 -7.98
CA ASN A 12 6.35 -29.10 -8.66
C ASN A 12 6.96 -27.86 -7.98
N LEU A 13 8.11 -28.01 -7.32
CA LEU A 13 8.75 -26.94 -6.52
C LEU A 13 8.93 -25.64 -7.33
N ARG A 14 8.98 -25.74 -8.67
CA ARG A 14 8.97 -24.60 -9.60
C ARG A 14 7.71 -23.74 -9.58
N MET A 15 6.58 -24.24 -9.07
CA MET A 15 5.33 -23.48 -8.96
C MET A 15 5.25 -22.62 -7.69
N ILE A 16 6.03 -22.95 -6.66
CA ILE A 16 6.00 -22.24 -5.37
C ILE A 16 6.21 -20.72 -5.53
N PRO A 17 7.20 -20.23 -6.31
CA PRO A 17 7.42 -18.79 -6.48
C PRO A 17 6.23 -18.06 -7.14
N TYR A 18 5.50 -18.72 -8.04
CA TYR A 18 4.34 -18.09 -8.68
C TYR A 18 3.18 -17.91 -7.71
N ILE A 19 3.04 -18.81 -6.72
CA ILE A 19 2.02 -18.69 -5.68
C ILE A 19 2.29 -17.45 -4.81
N LEU A 20 3.55 -17.04 -4.62
CA LEU A 20 3.91 -15.82 -3.87
C LEU A 20 3.43 -14.53 -4.55
N VAL A 21 3.18 -14.53 -5.87
CA VAL A 21 2.66 -13.35 -6.58
C VAL A 21 1.29 -12.92 -6.03
N ILE A 22 0.44 -13.89 -5.69
CA ILE A 22 -0.92 -13.63 -5.18
C ILE A 22 -0.90 -12.80 -3.89
N PRO A 23 -0.23 -13.23 -2.79
CA PRO A 23 -0.17 -12.43 -1.57
C PRO A 23 0.56 -11.09 -1.77
N ILE A 24 1.58 -11.01 -2.64
CA ILE A 24 2.26 -9.73 -2.93
C ILE A 24 1.26 -8.71 -3.49
N VAL A 25 0.54 -9.09 -4.55
CA VAL A 25 -0.44 -8.21 -5.19
C VAL A 25 -1.56 -7.87 -4.23
N LEU A 26 -2.03 -8.84 -3.44
CA LEU A 26 -3.09 -8.64 -2.47
C LEU A 26 -2.67 -7.64 -1.38
N PHE A 27 -1.51 -7.82 -0.75
CA PHE A 27 -1.05 -6.92 0.31
C PHE A 27 -0.73 -5.52 -0.21
N GLN A 28 -0.18 -5.38 -1.41
CA GLN A 28 0.02 -4.07 -2.03
C GLN A 28 -1.32 -3.38 -2.34
N ALA A 29 -2.28 -4.10 -2.93
CA ALA A 29 -3.61 -3.57 -3.21
C ALA A 29 -4.36 -3.15 -1.94
N LEU A 30 -4.33 -3.97 -0.89
CA LEU A 30 -4.95 -3.64 0.41
C LEU A 30 -4.30 -2.41 1.06
N SER A 31 -2.97 -2.30 0.94
CA SER A 31 -2.24 -1.14 1.48
C SER A 31 -2.61 0.14 0.72
N LEU A 32 -2.72 0.09 -0.61
CA LEU A 32 -3.08 1.23 -1.46
C LEU A 32 -4.56 1.63 -1.30
N ALA A 33 -5.46 0.65 -1.18
CA ALA A 33 -6.89 0.85 -1.03
C ALA A 33 -7.32 1.25 0.40
N GLY A 34 -6.37 1.36 1.35
CA GLY A 34 -6.65 1.76 2.73
C GLY A 34 -7.57 2.98 2.81
N CYS A 35 -8.60 2.89 3.66
CA CYS A 35 -9.62 3.94 3.85
C CYS A 35 -10.46 4.33 2.62
N VAL A 36 -10.58 3.49 1.58
CA VAL A 36 -11.47 3.77 0.44
C VAL A 36 -12.87 3.15 0.61
N SER A 37 -13.02 2.13 1.45
CA SER A 37 -14.28 1.38 1.60
C SER A 37 -14.80 1.36 3.04
N THR A 38 -16.12 1.33 3.17
CA THR A 38 -16.87 1.23 4.43
C THR A 38 -17.04 -0.21 4.94
N SER A 39 -16.44 -1.21 4.27
CA SER A 39 -16.52 -2.60 4.72
C SER A 39 -15.87 -2.77 6.10
N PRO A 40 -16.45 -3.51 7.07
CA PRO A 40 -16.06 -3.47 8.50
C PRO A 40 -14.57 -3.67 8.83
N SER A 41 -13.79 -4.32 7.96
CA SER A 41 -12.36 -4.57 8.17
C SER A 41 -11.44 -3.54 7.50
N ILE A 42 -11.95 -2.72 6.58
CA ILE A 42 -11.17 -1.78 5.75
C ILE A 42 -10.93 -0.42 6.44
N PRO A 43 -11.85 0.14 7.25
CA PRO A 43 -11.58 1.34 8.05
C PRO A 43 -10.44 1.17 9.06
N GLY A 44 -10.07 -0.07 9.40
CA GLY A 44 -8.90 -0.38 10.23
C GLY A 44 -7.56 -0.32 9.49
N LEU A 45 -7.59 -0.16 8.15
CA LEU A 45 -6.41 -0.01 7.30
C LEU A 45 -6.18 1.46 7.00
N TYR A 46 -5.51 2.13 7.93
CA TYR A 46 -5.09 3.53 7.82
C TYR A 46 -3.61 3.65 8.11
N ILE A 47 -2.99 4.70 7.58
CA ILE A 47 -1.62 5.10 7.87
C ILE A 47 -1.62 5.84 9.22
N VAL A 48 -2.49 6.86 9.32
CA VAL A 48 -2.64 7.68 10.52
C VAL A 48 -4.10 7.96 10.81
N SER A 49 -4.39 8.05 12.10
CA SER A 49 -5.68 8.45 12.64
C SER A 49 -5.49 9.73 13.44
N LEU A 50 -6.18 10.79 13.05
CA LEU A 50 -6.27 12.05 13.78
C LEU A 50 -7.53 12.01 14.65
N GLN A 51 -7.38 12.20 15.95
CA GLN A 51 -8.48 12.22 16.92
C GLN A 51 -8.49 13.57 17.64
N THR A 52 -9.66 14.15 17.85
CA THR A 52 -9.78 15.35 18.69
C THR A 52 -9.65 14.96 20.16
N ALA A 53 -8.71 15.57 20.89
CA ALA A 53 -8.35 15.23 22.27
C ALA A 53 -9.29 15.81 23.33
N LYS A 54 -10.31 16.59 22.95
CA LYS A 54 -11.24 17.21 23.92
C LYS A 54 -12.19 16.17 24.51
N ASN A 55 -12.47 16.31 25.81
CA ASN A 55 -13.46 15.60 26.64
C ASN A 55 -14.91 15.78 26.15
N THR A 56 -15.15 15.57 24.86
CA THR A 56 -16.49 15.47 24.29
C THR A 56 -16.85 13.99 24.23
N SER A 57 -18.07 13.67 24.64
CA SER A 57 -18.63 12.31 24.67
C SER A 57 -18.57 11.55 23.33
N THR A 58 -18.22 12.22 22.23
CA THR A 58 -17.98 11.64 20.90
C THR A 58 -16.71 12.25 20.26
N PRO A 59 -15.54 11.58 20.30
CA PRO A 59 -14.36 12.09 19.63
C PRO A 59 -14.55 12.06 18.11
N VAL A 60 -14.23 13.17 17.44
CA VAL A 60 -14.14 13.22 15.98
C VAL A 60 -12.84 12.55 15.55
N GLN A 61 -12.95 11.55 14.67
CA GLN A 61 -11.81 10.78 14.16
C GLN A 61 -11.75 10.88 12.64
N VAL A 62 -10.57 11.20 12.12
CA VAL A 62 -10.23 11.17 10.69
C VAL A 62 -9.12 10.17 10.48
N ARG A 63 -9.33 9.20 9.58
CA ARG A 63 -8.35 8.17 9.21
C ARG A 63 -7.90 8.41 7.79
N LEU A 64 -6.59 8.39 7.56
CA LEU A 64 -5.99 8.55 6.24
C LEU A 64 -5.39 7.24 5.74
N GLY A 65 -5.65 6.91 4.48
CA GLY A 65 -4.92 5.91 3.70
C GLY A 65 -4.11 6.55 2.56
N TYR A 66 -3.57 5.73 1.66
CA TYR A 66 -2.77 6.21 0.52
C TYR A 66 -3.59 6.94 -0.54
N PHE A 67 -4.83 6.52 -0.78
CA PHE A 67 -5.75 7.14 -1.76
C PHE A 67 -7.15 7.40 -1.19
N GLY A 68 -7.38 7.02 0.06
CA GLY A 68 -8.66 7.10 0.75
C GLY A 68 -8.56 7.91 2.03
N ILE A 69 -9.69 8.51 2.39
CA ILE A 69 -9.88 9.20 3.66
C ILE A 69 -11.23 8.79 4.23
N CYS A 70 -11.24 8.45 5.51
CA CYS A 70 -12.47 8.17 6.26
C CYS A 70 -12.61 9.15 7.41
N GLY A 71 -13.82 9.62 7.67
CA GLY A 71 -14.13 10.52 8.77
C GLY A 71 -15.46 10.15 9.41
N GLY A 72 -15.53 10.29 10.73
CA GLY A 72 -16.73 10.00 11.50
C GLY A 72 -16.68 10.63 12.89
N ALA A 73 -17.86 10.92 13.44
CA ALA A 73 -18.03 11.30 14.84
C ALA A 73 -18.56 10.08 15.61
N GLY A 74 -17.80 9.61 16.61
CA GLY A 74 -18.20 8.48 17.45
C GLY A 74 -17.85 7.09 16.91
N ASN A 75 -18.78 6.14 17.02
CA ASN A 75 -18.57 4.70 16.79
C ASN A 75 -18.21 4.36 15.32
N GLU A 76 -17.51 3.24 15.10
CA GLU A 76 -17.00 2.82 13.78
C GLU A 76 -18.06 2.67 12.67
N SER A 77 -19.36 2.63 13.00
CA SER A 77 -20.46 2.50 12.05
C SER A 77 -20.87 3.79 11.34
N THR A 78 -20.39 4.97 11.77
CA THR A 78 -20.72 6.27 11.13
C THR A 78 -19.60 6.81 10.25
N PHE A 79 -18.53 6.04 10.01
CA PHE A 79 -17.45 6.49 9.14
C PHE A 79 -17.89 6.54 7.68
N LYS A 80 -17.82 7.73 7.11
CA LYS A 80 -17.90 7.92 5.67
C LYS A 80 -16.49 7.83 5.11
N CYS A 81 -16.31 7.05 4.06
CA CYS A 81 -15.03 6.91 3.37
C CYS A 81 -15.18 7.41 1.94
N GLN A 82 -14.17 8.12 1.44
CA GLN A 82 -14.11 8.54 0.04
C GLN A 82 -12.66 8.54 -0.45
N SER A 83 -12.48 8.61 -1.77
CA SER A 83 -11.16 8.89 -2.32
C SER A 83 -10.77 10.35 -2.06
N SER A 84 -9.52 10.58 -1.68
CA SER A 84 -8.95 11.92 -1.56
C SER A 84 -8.33 12.42 -2.87
N SER A 85 -8.23 11.56 -3.89
CA SER A 85 -7.57 11.89 -5.15
C SER A 85 -8.37 12.94 -5.94
N GLY A 86 -7.73 14.07 -6.23
CA GLY A 86 -8.31 15.14 -7.06
C GLY A 86 -9.38 16.01 -6.37
N GLN A 87 -9.52 15.93 -5.04
CA GLN A 87 -10.50 16.72 -4.29
C GLN A 87 -9.82 17.76 -3.38
N SER A 88 -10.48 18.91 -3.16
CA SER A 88 -10.01 19.91 -2.21
C SER A 88 -10.39 19.54 -0.77
N ALA A 89 -9.61 20.03 0.20
CA ALA A 89 -9.85 19.79 1.63
C ALA A 89 -11.27 20.18 2.07
N ASP A 90 -11.81 21.26 1.49
CA ASP A 90 -13.16 21.74 1.78
C ASP A 90 -14.25 20.76 1.34
N THR A 91 -14.14 20.22 0.11
CA THR A 91 -15.12 19.26 -0.42
C THR A 91 -15.07 17.94 0.35
N VAL A 92 -13.86 17.49 0.69
CA VAL A 92 -13.62 16.29 1.49
C VAL A 92 -14.24 16.46 2.88
N ALA A 93 -13.96 17.57 3.57
CA ALA A 93 -14.50 17.83 4.90
C ALA A 93 -16.05 17.92 4.89
N ALA A 94 -16.62 18.61 3.90
CA ALA A 94 -18.07 18.72 3.73
C ALA A 94 -18.74 17.35 3.53
N ASN A 95 -18.16 16.49 2.69
CA ASN A 95 -18.69 15.14 2.43
C ASN A 95 -18.56 14.20 3.62
N LEU A 96 -17.43 14.26 4.34
CA LEU A 96 -17.15 13.37 5.48
C LEU A 96 -18.02 13.68 6.69
N PHE A 97 -18.23 14.95 7.00
CA PHE A 97 -18.94 15.38 8.21
C PHE A 97 -20.31 16.00 7.92
N SER A 98 -20.77 15.96 6.66
CA SER A 98 -22.05 16.54 6.22
C SER A 98 -22.20 18.00 6.67
N LEU A 99 -21.11 18.78 6.59
CA LEU A 99 -21.19 20.20 6.92
C LEU A 99 -22.02 20.91 5.86
N PRO A 100 -22.89 21.86 6.24
CA PRO A 100 -23.53 22.73 5.27
C PRO A 100 -22.43 23.51 4.54
N SER A 101 -22.29 23.25 3.24
CA SER A 101 -21.51 24.09 2.32
C SER A 101 -21.96 25.53 2.56
N ALA A 102 -21.05 26.39 3.02
CA ALA A 102 -21.38 27.75 3.39
C ALA A 102 -22.16 28.42 2.24
N PRO A 103 -23.38 28.93 2.48
CA PRO A 103 -24.04 29.73 1.47
C PRO A 103 -23.20 31.00 1.28
N ALA A 104 -22.99 31.37 0.03
CA ALA A 104 -22.28 32.58 -0.38
C ALA A 104 -23.01 33.89 -0.01
N ASN A 105 -23.84 33.91 1.03
CA ASN A 105 -24.51 35.11 1.53
C ASN A 105 -24.41 35.19 3.04
N GLY A 106 -23.81 36.29 3.49
CA GLY A 106 -23.43 36.53 4.87
C GLY A 106 -24.63 36.57 5.81
N THR A 107 -24.69 35.60 6.71
CA THR A 107 -25.36 35.75 7.99
C THR A 107 -24.47 35.14 9.07
N LYS A 108 -23.82 36.01 9.85
CA LYS A 108 -22.98 35.64 10.99
C LYS A 108 -23.86 35.03 12.09
N SER A 109 -23.90 33.71 12.17
CA SER A 109 -24.35 33.01 13.38
C SER A 109 -23.11 32.65 14.21
N ASN A 110 -22.88 33.43 15.26
CA ASN A 110 -21.83 33.22 16.24
C ASN A 110 -22.17 32.01 17.12
N THR A 111 -21.63 30.81 16.86
CA THR A 111 -21.21 29.83 17.91
C THR A 111 -20.61 28.50 17.42
N THR A 112 -20.49 28.20 16.12
CA THR A 112 -19.97 26.89 15.62
C THR A 112 -18.78 26.96 14.65
N THR A 113 -18.21 28.15 14.43
CA THR A 113 -17.13 28.37 13.46
C THR A 113 -15.79 27.74 13.87
N SER A 114 -15.48 27.67 15.18
CA SER A 114 -14.18 27.15 15.67
C SER A 114 -13.91 25.69 15.31
N SER A 115 -14.91 24.81 15.37
CA SER A 115 -14.73 23.39 15.06
C SER A 115 -14.62 23.12 13.55
N THR A 116 -15.20 23.98 12.73
CA THR A 116 -15.21 23.81 11.27
C THR A 116 -13.84 24.15 10.67
N ASP A 117 -13.24 25.25 11.14
CA ASP A 117 -11.90 25.66 10.71
C ASP A 117 -10.82 24.70 11.23
N GLU A 118 -10.99 24.14 12.44
CA GLU A 118 -10.11 23.09 12.98
C GLU A 118 -10.14 21.82 12.13
N VAL A 119 -11.33 21.34 11.74
CA VAL A 119 -11.49 20.15 10.87
C VAL A 119 -10.91 20.40 9.48
N LYS A 120 -11.12 21.60 8.91
CA LYS A 120 -10.53 21.98 7.62
C LYS A 120 -9.01 22.00 7.68
N ASN A 121 -8.43 22.59 8.72
CA ASN A 121 -6.98 22.63 8.91
C ASN A 121 -6.40 21.22 9.10
N LEU A 122 -7.11 20.34 9.82
CA LEU A 122 -6.78 18.93 9.97
C LEU A 122 -6.74 18.20 8.62
N VAL A 123 -7.81 18.33 7.82
CA VAL A 123 -7.93 17.67 6.51
C VAL A 123 -6.92 18.25 5.52
N ALA A 124 -6.69 19.56 5.52
CA ALA A 124 -5.69 20.21 4.68
C ALA A 124 -4.27 19.75 5.02
N THR A 125 -3.92 19.70 6.32
CA THR A 125 -2.64 19.17 6.77
C THR A 125 -2.49 17.71 6.36
N ALA A 126 -3.55 16.91 6.51
CA ALA A 126 -3.52 15.51 6.15
C ALA A 126 -3.33 15.28 4.64
N LEU A 127 -3.99 16.08 3.79
CA LEU A 127 -3.81 16.07 2.34
C LEU A 127 -2.42 16.53 1.91
N ASP A 128 -1.86 17.55 2.58
CA ASP A 128 -0.51 18.02 2.30
C ASP A 128 0.52 16.94 2.64
N LEU A 129 0.40 16.30 3.81
CA LEU A 129 1.20 15.13 4.19
C LEU A 129 1.04 13.98 3.17
N GLN A 130 -0.18 13.71 2.70
CA GLN A 130 -0.47 12.69 1.69
C GLN A 130 0.25 12.98 0.35
N SER A 131 0.27 14.24 -0.09
CA SER A 131 0.86 14.63 -1.36
C SER A 131 2.40 14.74 -1.33
N GLN A 132 2.97 15.23 -0.22
CA GLN A 132 4.41 15.48 -0.12
C GLN A 132 5.20 14.28 0.42
N ILE A 133 4.67 13.57 1.43
CA ILE A 133 5.42 12.54 2.17
C ILE A 133 5.02 11.15 1.71
N PHE A 134 3.74 10.97 1.37
CA PHE A 134 3.21 9.71 0.84
C PHE A 134 3.08 9.75 -0.69
N ILE A 135 4.05 10.36 -1.39
CA ILE A 135 4.31 10.03 -2.80
C ILE A 135 4.24 8.52 -2.87
N SER A 136 3.39 8.01 -3.75
CA SER A 136 3.01 6.59 -3.75
C SER A 136 4.16 5.71 -4.28
N ILE A 137 5.29 5.71 -3.57
CA ILE A 137 6.45 4.83 -3.74
C ILE A 137 5.96 3.38 -3.77
N LEU A 138 4.95 3.05 -2.96
CA LEU A 138 4.31 1.74 -2.96
C LEU A 138 3.56 1.44 -4.28
N ALA A 139 2.88 2.42 -4.87
CA ALA A 139 2.27 2.25 -6.20
C ALA A 139 3.34 2.11 -7.28
N GLY A 140 4.41 2.90 -7.20
CA GLY A 140 5.57 2.75 -8.08
C GLY A 140 6.21 1.37 -7.97
N ALA A 141 6.38 0.86 -6.76
CA ALA A 141 6.87 -0.49 -6.48
C ALA A 141 5.96 -1.55 -7.12
N ALA A 142 4.64 -1.40 -6.98
CA ALA A 142 3.66 -2.30 -7.60
C ALA A 142 3.77 -2.31 -9.13
N VAL A 143 3.80 -1.13 -9.77
CA VAL A 143 3.94 -1.01 -11.23
C VAL A 143 5.24 -1.66 -11.72
N LEU A 144 6.36 -1.40 -11.03
CA LEU A 144 7.65 -2.01 -11.37
C LEU A 144 7.65 -3.52 -11.14
N PHE A 145 6.93 -4.02 -10.12
CA PHE A 145 6.76 -5.44 -9.88
C PHE A 145 6.04 -6.11 -11.06
N PHE A 146 4.89 -5.56 -11.49
CA PHE A 146 4.15 -6.05 -12.65
C PHE A 146 4.98 -6.02 -13.92
N LEU A 147 5.73 -4.93 -14.16
CA LEU A 147 6.64 -4.86 -15.29
C LEU A 147 7.73 -5.93 -15.21
N GLY A 148 8.28 -6.17 -14.02
CA GLY A 148 9.20 -7.28 -13.75
C GLY A 148 8.62 -8.65 -14.07
N LEU A 149 7.34 -8.89 -13.75
CA LEU A 149 6.63 -10.13 -14.10
C LEU A 149 6.44 -10.30 -15.61
N ILE A 150 6.13 -9.22 -16.34
CA ILE A 150 6.04 -9.25 -17.81
C ILE A 150 7.39 -9.62 -18.40
N PHE A 151 8.46 -8.97 -17.94
CA PHE A 151 9.83 -9.29 -18.38
C PHE A 151 10.24 -10.72 -18.02
N LEU A 152 9.83 -11.24 -16.85
CA LEU A 152 10.06 -12.63 -16.47
C LEU A 152 9.32 -13.61 -17.39
N ALA A 153 8.08 -13.30 -17.78
CA ALA A 153 7.32 -14.11 -18.73
C ALA A 153 7.98 -14.12 -20.12
N LEU A 154 8.47 -12.98 -20.59
CA LEU A 154 9.24 -12.87 -21.83
C LEU A 154 10.55 -13.67 -21.75
N LEU A 155 11.28 -13.57 -20.63
CA LEU A 155 12.51 -14.33 -20.41
C LEU A 155 12.25 -15.84 -20.44
N LYS A 156 11.17 -16.30 -19.80
CA LYS A 156 10.78 -17.71 -19.79
C LYS A 156 10.43 -18.19 -21.21
N ARG A 157 9.71 -17.38 -21.99
CA ARG A 157 9.37 -17.69 -23.38
C ARG A 157 10.63 -17.83 -24.24
N ASP A 158 11.59 -16.93 -24.06
CA ASP A 158 12.87 -16.93 -24.78
C ASP A 158 13.74 -18.15 -24.42
N ILE A 159 13.71 -18.62 -23.18
CA ILE A 159 14.41 -19.84 -22.75
C ILE A 159 13.77 -21.11 -23.34
N VAL A 160 12.45 -21.15 -23.43
CA VAL A 160 11.73 -22.33 -23.96
C VAL A 160 11.83 -22.41 -25.49
N ASN A 161 11.75 -21.27 -26.18
CA ASN A 161 11.86 -21.17 -27.63
C ASN A 161 13.00 -20.21 -27.98
N PRO A 162 14.27 -20.65 -27.85
CA PRO A 162 15.42 -19.80 -28.13
C PRO A 162 15.41 -19.39 -29.59
N ASN A 163 15.43 -18.08 -29.84
CA ASN A 163 15.62 -17.57 -31.20
C ASN A 163 17.13 -17.57 -31.51
N PRO A 164 17.62 -18.43 -32.44
CA PRO A 164 19.04 -18.56 -32.74
C PRO A 164 19.68 -17.26 -33.24
N ASP A 165 18.87 -16.35 -33.82
CA ASP A 165 19.37 -15.14 -34.47
C ASP A 165 19.69 -13.99 -33.49
N LYS A 166 19.29 -14.08 -32.20
CA LYS A 166 19.38 -12.94 -31.26
C LYS A 166 19.83 -13.30 -29.84
N PRO A 167 21.04 -13.86 -29.63
CA PRO A 167 21.55 -14.21 -28.29
C PRO A 167 21.68 -13.01 -27.33
N ARG A 168 21.90 -11.80 -27.88
CA ARG A 168 22.03 -10.56 -27.08
C ARG A 168 20.72 -10.12 -26.42
N HIS A 169 19.57 -10.49 -27.00
CA HIS A 169 18.26 -10.09 -26.50
C HIS A 169 17.94 -10.75 -25.15
N SER A 170 18.27 -12.03 -25.00
CA SER A 170 18.09 -12.78 -23.75
C SER A 170 18.85 -12.16 -22.57
N ALA A 171 20.09 -11.73 -22.81
CA ALA A 171 20.93 -11.11 -21.79
C ALA A 171 20.36 -9.75 -21.31
N ILE A 172 19.79 -8.96 -22.22
CA ILE A 172 19.16 -7.67 -21.89
C ILE A 172 17.88 -7.91 -21.09
N ILE A 173 17.01 -8.82 -21.54
CA ILE A 173 15.77 -9.15 -20.82
C ILE A 173 16.11 -9.64 -19.42
N LYS A 174 17.09 -10.54 -19.27
CA LYS A 174 17.52 -11.06 -17.98
C LYS A 174 17.96 -9.94 -17.02
N LYS A 175 18.82 -9.02 -17.48
CA LYS A 175 19.24 -7.86 -16.68
C LYS A 175 18.05 -6.95 -16.32
N GLY A 176 17.14 -6.74 -17.27
CA GLY A 176 15.91 -5.97 -17.07
C GLY A 176 14.99 -6.59 -16.01
N THR A 177 14.73 -7.90 -16.10
CA THR A 177 13.92 -8.65 -15.13
C THR A 177 14.49 -8.52 -13.72
N PHE A 178 15.78 -8.80 -13.54
CA PHE A 178 16.41 -8.69 -12.21
C PHE A 178 16.41 -7.24 -11.73
N GLY A 179 16.82 -6.29 -12.57
CA GLY A 179 16.83 -4.87 -12.21
C GLY A 179 15.46 -4.38 -11.74
N LEU A 180 14.39 -4.70 -12.48
CA LEU A 180 13.02 -4.29 -12.13
C LEU A 180 12.53 -4.94 -10.83
N LEU A 181 12.76 -6.23 -10.63
CA LEU A 181 12.32 -6.93 -9.42
C LEU A 181 13.09 -6.48 -8.17
N TYR A 182 14.41 -6.32 -8.26
CA TYR A 182 15.22 -5.77 -7.17
C TYR A 182 14.85 -4.33 -6.86
N LEU A 183 14.67 -3.49 -7.89
CA LEU A 183 14.25 -2.10 -7.70
C LEU A 183 12.86 -2.01 -7.06
N SER A 184 11.90 -2.81 -7.52
CA SER A 184 10.57 -2.89 -6.92
C SER A 184 10.63 -3.31 -5.45
N THR A 185 11.44 -4.32 -5.12
CA THR A 185 11.63 -4.80 -3.74
C THR A 185 12.27 -3.71 -2.87
N ALA A 186 13.28 -3.00 -3.40
CA ALA A 186 13.91 -1.88 -2.70
C ALA A 186 12.92 -0.74 -2.45
N LEU A 187 12.08 -0.39 -3.42
CA LEU A 187 11.05 0.63 -3.25
C LEU A 187 9.97 0.21 -2.25
N ALA A 188 9.56 -1.06 -2.23
CA ALA A 188 8.64 -1.58 -1.23
C ALA A 188 9.25 -1.50 0.19
N PHE A 189 10.53 -1.82 0.33
CA PHE A 189 11.28 -1.65 1.58
C PHE A 189 11.35 -0.18 2.01
N THR A 190 11.74 0.71 1.11
CA THR A 190 11.78 2.15 1.37
C THR A 190 10.41 2.69 1.77
N ALA A 191 9.33 2.25 1.13
CA ALA A 191 7.97 2.64 1.49
C ALA A 191 7.58 2.16 2.90
N ALA A 192 7.88 0.90 3.24
CA ALA A 192 7.59 0.35 4.57
C ALA A 192 8.39 1.06 5.67
N LEU A 193 9.68 1.33 5.42
CA LEU A 193 10.53 2.10 6.34
C LEU A 193 10.04 3.54 6.49
N ALA A 194 9.85 4.26 5.39
CA ALA A 194 9.41 5.65 5.43
C ALA A 194 8.06 5.80 6.17
N THR A 195 7.13 4.87 5.94
CA THR A 195 5.84 4.85 6.65
C THR A 195 6.04 4.59 8.15
N SER A 196 6.93 3.66 8.52
CA SER A 196 7.24 3.32 9.92
C SER A 196 7.85 4.51 10.68
N GLU A 197 8.85 5.16 10.09
CA GLU A 197 9.52 6.33 10.67
C GLU A 197 8.58 7.53 10.77
N THR A 198 7.82 7.81 9.71
CA THR A 198 6.84 8.92 9.69
C THR A 198 5.75 8.71 10.73
N ALA A 199 5.24 7.48 10.86
CA ALA A 199 4.23 7.13 11.85
C ALA A 199 4.74 7.35 13.29
N GLY A 200 5.99 6.93 13.58
CA GLY A 200 6.62 7.15 14.88
C GLY A 200 6.87 8.62 15.18
N ALA A 201 7.38 9.38 14.20
CA ALA A 201 7.63 10.82 14.33
C ALA A 201 6.34 11.60 14.60
N LEU A 202 5.25 11.29 13.87
CA LEU A 202 3.95 11.92 14.07
C LEU A 202 3.35 11.60 15.44
N GLN A 203 3.48 10.36 15.90
CA GLN A 203 3.02 9.97 17.24
C GLN A 203 3.78 10.78 18.31
N TYR A 204 5.11 10.84 18.22
CA TYR A 204 5.93 11.58 19.17
C TYR A 204 5.58 13.08 19.19
N SER A 205 5.49 13.71 18.02
CA SER A 205 5.13 15.13 17.88
C SER A 205 3.77 15.45 18.52
N SER A 206 2.78 14.56 18.37
CA SER A 206 1.46 14.73 18.98
C SER A 206 1.48 14.60 20.50
N THR A 207 2.34 13.74 21.06
CA THR A 207 2.47 13.58 22.53
C THR A 207 3.30 14.66 23.19
N ALA A 208 4.31 15.19 22.49
CA ALA A 208 5.18 16.24 23.00
C ALA A 208 4.47 17.60 23.08
N SER A 209 3.43 17.80 22.27
CA SER A 209 2.62 19.01 22.27
C SER A 209 1.52 18.92 23.34
N SER A 210 1.84 19.22 24.61
CA SER A 210 0.88 19.14 25.72
C SER A 210 -0.37 20.03 25.58
N ASN A 211 -0.37 20.95 24.60
CA ASN A 211 -1.49 21.83 24.25
C ASN A 211 -2.17 21.48 22.91
N SER A 212 -1.72 20.45 22.18
CA SER A 212 -2.34 20.12 20.89
C SER A 212 -3.70 19.47 21.11
N THR A 213 -4.73 20.06 20.53
CA THR A 213 -6.12 19.56 20.54
C THR A 213 -6.29 18.27 19.69
N ILE A 214 -5.21 17.78 19.07
CA ILE A 214 -5.21 16.68 18.09
C ILE A 214 -4.25 15.59 18.56
N LEU A 215 -4.79 14.40 18.79
CA LEU A 215 -4.04 13.17 19.08
C LEU A 215 -3.85 12.39 17.77
N ILE A 216 -2.61 12.06 17.43
CA ILE A 216 -2.30 11.27 16.23
C ILE A 216 -1.96 9.84 16.65
N LYS A 217 -2.67 8.85 16.10
CA LYS A 217 -2.41 7.43 16.30
C LYS A 217 -1.98 6.76 15.00
N PRO A 218 -0.86 6.02 14.98
CA PRO A 218 -0.42 5.28 13.80
C PRO A 218 -1.27 4.02 13.59
N GLY A 219 -1.47 3.63 12.33
CA GLY A 219 -2.18 2.40 11.98
C GLY A 219 -1.24 1.21 11.81
N ILE A 220 -1.12 0.38 12.86
CA ILE A 220 -0.23 -0.79 12.89
C ILE A 220 -0.58 -1.81 11.80
N SER A 221 -1.87 -2.01 11.51
CA SER A 221 -2.33 -3.00 10.53
C SER A 221 -1.76 -2.75 9.13
N LEU A 222 -1.71 -1.50 8.70
CA LEU A 222 -1.20 -1.14 7.38
C LEU A 222 0.33 -1.28 7.32
N GLN A 223 1.03 -0.93 8.39
CA GLN A 223 2.48 -1.15 8.51
C GLN A 223 2.83 -2.65 8.39
N VAL A 224 2.08 -3.52 9.07
CA VAL A 224 2.26 -4.98 8.98
C VAL A 224 2.06 -5.47 7.54
N LEU A 225 1.01 -5.00 6.85
CA LEU A 225 0.76 -5.38 5.45
C LEU A 225 1.90 -4.95 4.52
N GLN A 226 2.48 -3.77 4.70
CA GLN A 226 3.63 -3.30 3.93
C GLN A 226 4.87 -4.16 4.14
N TRP A 227 5.18 -4.50 5.40
CA TRP A 227 6.30 -5.39 5.72
C TRP A 227 6.10 -6.79 5.16
N MET A 228 4.87 -7.31 5.19
CA MET A 228 4.52 -8.58 4.55
C MET A 228 4.70 -8.51 3.04
N ALA A 229 4.20 -7.45 2.39
CA ALA A 229 4.38 -7.23 0.95
C ALA A 229 5.87 -7.19 0.57
N PHE A 230 6.70 -6.49 1.35
CA PHE A 230 8.15 -6.48 1.17
C PHE A 230 8.75 -7.88 1.35
N GLY A 231 8.43 -8.58 2.44
CA GLY A 231 8.96 -9.91 2.74
C GLY A 231 8.67 -10.93 1.63
N PHE A 232 7.43 -10.96 1.14
CA PHE A 232 7.06 -11.82 0.01
C PHE A 232 7.73 -11.38 -1.31
N SER A 233 7.87 -10.07 -1.55
CA SER A 233 8.57 -9.55 -2.76
C SER A 233 10.05 -9.91 -2.75
N LEU A 234 10.69 -9.85 -1.59
CA LEU A 234 12.08 -10.26 -1.40
C LEU A 234 12.24 -11.77 -1.64
N LEU A 235 11.38 -12.59 -1.03
CA LEU A 235 11.37 -14.04 -1.24
C LEU A 235 11.17 -14.39 -2.72
N PHE A 236 10.23 -13.71 -3.40
CA PHE A 236 10.01 -13.90 -4.82
C PHE A 236 11.25 -13.55 -5.65
N THR A 237 11.85 -12.38 -5.40
CA THR A 237 13.04 -11.90 -6.11
C THR A 237 14.23 -12.85 -5.92
N LEU A 238 14.43 -13.40 -4.71
CA LEU A 238 15.46 -14.39 -4.42
C LEU A 238 15.17 -15.76 -5.07
N ALA A 239 13.90 -16.09 -5.33
CA ALA A 239 13.51 -17.33 -5.99
C ALA A 239 13.64 -17.29 -7.52
N VAL A 240 13.58 -16.10 -8.14
CA VAL A 240 13.66 -15.94 -9.61
C VAL A 240 14.94 -16.55 -10.23
N PRO A 241 16.15 -16.39 -9.68
CA PRO A 241 17.35 -17.04 -10.20
C PRO A 241 17.22 -18.57 -10.27
N TRP A 242 16.56 -19.18 -9.28
CA TRP A 242 16.34 -20.63 -9.24
C TRP A 242 15.33 -21.08 -10.30
N LEU A 243 14.31 -20.26 -10.56
CA LEU A 243 13.30 -20.50 -11.58
C LEU A 243 13.85 -20.43 -13.01
N VAL A 244 14.78 -19.51 -13.25
CA VAL A 244 15.42 -19.25 -14.54
C VAL A 244 16.52 -20.27 -14.86
N ARG A 245 16.98 -21.06 -13.88
CA ARG A 245 17.95 -22.14 -14.16
C ARG A 245 17.30 -23.17 -15.11
N PRO A 246 17.92 -23.46 -16.27
CA PRO A 246 17.54 -24.58 -17.11
C PRO A 246 17.82 -25.86 -16.31
N GLY A 247 16.81 -26.35 -15.60
CA GLY A 247 16.93 -27.55 -14.77
C GLY A 247 17.11 -28.78 -15.63
N TRP A 248 18.31 -29.37 -15.63
CA TRP A 248 18.68 -30.62 -14.93
C TRP A 248 17.68 -31.79 -14.89
N GLY A 249 16.71 -31.83 -15.79
CA GLY A 249 15.63 -32.83 -15.77
C GLY A 249 15.03 -33.13 -17.14
N GLY A 250 15.79 -32.90 -18.21
CA GLY A 250 15.34 -33.14 -19.59
C GLY A 250 16.45 -33.52 -20.56
N GLU A 251 17.61 -33.96 -20.09
CA GLU A 251 18.67 -34.46 -20.94
C GLU A 251 18.65 -35.98 -20.87
N LYS A 252 17.84 -36.63 -21.74
CA LYS A 252 18.08 -37.94 -22.38
C LYS A 252 16.97 -38.25 -23.40
N MET A 253 16.77 -37.44 -24.43
CA MET A 253 16.20 -37.92 -25.70
C MET A 253 16.77 -37.05 -26.83
N GLY A 254 17.76 -37.57 -27.54
CA GLY A 254 18.29 -36.90 -28.74
C GLY A 254 19.79 -37.01 -28.98
N MET A 255 20.42 -38.15 -28.70
CA MET A 255 21.56 -38.58 -29.51
C MET A 255 21.13 -39.77 -30.33
N GLY A 256 20.60 -39.48 -31.51
CA GLY A 256 20.60 -40.39 -32.62
C GLY A 256 21.12 -39.60 -33.79
N TYR A 257 22.43 -39.71 -34.06
CA TYR A 257 23.07 -39.83 -35.37
C TYR A 257 24.51 -40.29 -35.13
#